data_AF-A0AB94IQ97-F1
#
_entry.id   AF-A0AB94IQ97-F1
#
_cell.length_a   1.000
_cell.length_b   1.000
_cell.length_c   1.000
_cell.angle_alpha   90.00
_cell.angle_beta   90.00
_cell.angle_gamma   90.00
#
_symmetry.space_group_name_H-M   'P 1'
#
loop_
_entity.id
_entity.type
_entity.pdbx_description
1 polymer ?
#
loop_
_entity_poly.entity_id
_entity_poly.type
_entity_poly.pdbx_seq_one_letter_code
_entity_poly.pdbx_strand_id
1 'polypeptide(L)' 'MNYLLMMIENYRNELCELVERYGPTSAETIECSQQLDELLNLLLALEQKEQLSS' A
#
# COMPACT_ATOMS: atom_id res chain seq x y z
N MET A 1 -10.48 3.98 9.17
CA MET A 1 -9.08 3.60 9.48
C MET A 1 -8.83 2.10 9.37
N ASN A 2 -9.58 1.23 10.07
CA ASN A 2 -9.32 -0.22 10.10
C ASN A 2 -9.35 -0.91 8.71
N TYR A 3 -10.26 -0.50 7.83
CA TYR A 3 -10.36 -1.07 6.47
C TYR A 3 -9.16 -0.69 5.58
N LEU A 4 -8.67 0.54 5.69
CA LEU A 4 -7.50 1.00 4.92
C LEU A 4 -6.24 0.24 5.34
N LEU A 5 -6.03 0.06 6.64
CA LEU A 5 -4.92 -0.73 7.16
C LEU A 5 -5.00 -2.19 6.70
N MET A 6 -6.20 -2.78 6.67
CA MET A 6 -6.39 -4.15 6.15
C MET A 6 -6.03 -4.26 4.67
N MET A 7 -6.41 -3.28 3.85
CA MET A 7 -6.04 -3.26 2.42
C MET A 7 -4.52 -3.12 2.23
N ILE A 8 -3.87 -2.26 3.01
CA ILE A 8 -2.41 -2.10 2.99
C ILE A 8 -1.72 -3.43 3.31
N GLU A 9 -2.13 -4.12 4.37
CA GLU A 9 -1.52 -5.41 4.72
C GLU A 9 -1.77 -6.48 3.66
N ASN A 10 -2.95 -6.48 3.01
CA ASN A 10 -3.21 -7.40 1.91
C ASN A 10 -2.25 -7.14 0.73
N TYR A 11 -2.13 -5.88 0.29
CA TYR A 11 -1.24 -5.48 -0.79
C TYR A 11 0.24 -5.71 -0.47
N ARG A 12 0.64 -5.59 0.80
CA ARG A 12 2.00 -5.94 1.23
C ARG A 12 2.31 -7.43 1.05
N ASN A 13 1.37 -8.30 1.42
CA ASN A 13 1.54 -9.74 1.24
C ASN A 13 1.55 -10.11 -0.25
N GLU A 14 0.63 -9.54 -1.03
CA GLU A 14 0.59 -9.74 -2.48
C GLU A 14 1.88 -9.28 -3.17
N LEU A 15 2.42 -8.12 -2.78
CA LEU A 15 3.69 -7.63 -3.32
C LEU A 15 4.84 -8.60 -3.03
N CYS A 16 4.93 -9.15 -1.82
CA CYS A 16 5.92 -10.17 -1.48
C CYS A 16 5.79 -11.41 -2.38
N GLU A 17 4.58 -11.92 -2.56
CA GLU A 17 4.32 -13.08 -3.44
C GLU A 17 4.71 -12.78 -4.89
N LEU A 18 4.41 -11.59 -5.40
CA LEU A 18 4.75 -11.18 -6.76
C LEU A 18 6.27 -10.99 -6.95
N VAL A 19 6.96 -10.42 -5.97
CA VAL A 19 8.42 -10.31 -5.99
C VAL A 19 9.08 -11.69 -6.02
N GLU A 20 8.61 -12.62 -5.18
CA GLU A 20 9.15 -13.99 -5.14
C GLU A 20 8.88 -14.74 -6.45
N ARG A 21 7.72 -14.52 -7.07
CA ARG A 21 7.28 -15.27 -8.25
C ARG A 21 7.81 -14.72 -9.57
N TYR A 22 7.80 -13.40 -9.73
CA TYR A 22 8.08 -12.72 -11.00
C TYR A 22 9.28 -11.78 -10.94
N GLY A 23 9.81 -11.53 -9.73
CA GLY A 23 10.89 -10.58 -9.50
C GLY A 23 10.39 -9.15 -9.27
N PRO A 24 11.26 -8.27 -8.76
CA PRO A 24 10.90 -6.90 -8.37
C PRO A 24 10.54 -5.98 -9.53
N THR A 25 10.98 -6.30 -10.75
CA THR A 25 10.79 -5.46 -11.95
C THR A 25 9.71 -5.99 -12.89
N SER A 26 8.96 -7.03 -12.50
CA SER A 26 7.83 -7.49 -13.30
C SER A 26 6.75 -6.41 -13.36
N ALA A 27 5.94 -6.40 -14.42
CA ALA A 27 4.90 -5.40 -14.56
C ALA A 27 3.86 -5.51 -13.42
N GLU A 28 3.53 -6.73 -13.03
CA GLU A 28 2.61 -7.07 -11.95
C GLU A 28 3.14 -6.61 -10.60
N THR A 29 4.43 -6.84 -10.32
CA THR A 29 5.08 -6.38 -9.08
C THR A 29 5.13 -4.85 -9.01
N ILE A 30 5.43 -4.19 -10.13
CA ILE A 30 5.47 -2.72 -10.20
C ILE A 30 4.07 -2.14 -9.99
N GLU A 31 3.04 -2.69 -10.64
CA GLU A 31 1.66 -2.25 -10.48
C GLU A 31 1.19 -2.42 -9.02
N CYS A 32 1.44 -3.59 -8.42
CA CYS A 32 1.11 -3.83 -7.01
C CYS A 32 1.84 -2.86 -6.07
N SER A 33 3.11 -2.54 -6.34
CA SER A 33 3.87 -1.56 -5.57
C SER A 33 3.26 -0.16 -5.67
N GLN A 34 2.84 0.27 -6.86
CA GLN A 34 2.22 1.58 -7.08
C GLN A 34 0.88 1.69 -6.34
N GLN A 35 0.05 0.64 -6.40
CA GLN A 35 -1.22 0.59 -5.69
C GLN A 35 -1.02 0.63 -4.15
N LEU A 36 0.00 -0.07 -3.64
CA LEU A 36 0.37 0.00 -2.24
C LEU A 36 0.82 1.41 -1.83
N ASP A 37 1.64 2.07 -2.64
CA ASP A 37 2.09 3.45 -2.39
C ASP A 37 0.91 4.45 -2.34
N GLU A 38 -0.10 4.30 -3.21
CA GLU A 38 -1.31 5.13 -3.17
C GLU A 38 -2.08 4.95 -1.86
N LEU A 39 -2.21 3.72 -1.37
CA LEU A 39 -2.88 3.43 -0.09
C LEU A 39 -2.11 4.02 1.11
N LEU A 40 -0.77 3.93 1.10
CA LEU A 40 0.07 4.53 2.12
C LEU A 40 -0.03 6.06 2.11
N ASN A 41 -0.03 6.68 0.93
CA ASN A 41 -0.24 8.13 0.79
C ASN A 41 -1.61 8.56 1.31
N LEU A 42 -2.66 7.77 1.06
CA LEU A 42 -3.98 8.03 1.62
C LEU A 42 -3.97 7.96 3.16
N LEU A 43 -3.29 6.97 3.73
CA LEU A 43 -3.16 6.84 5.19
C LEU A 43 -2.46 8.06 5.79
N LEU A 44 -1.32 8.46 5.22
CA LEU A 44 -0.58 9.65 5.65
C LEU A 44 -1.43 10.92 5.57
N ALA A 45 -2.21 11.08 4.51
CA ALA A 45 -3.09 12.24 4.34
C ALA A 45 -4.23 12.26 5.38
N LEU A 46 -4.74 11.09 5.79
CA LEU A 46 -5.75 11.00 6.83
C LEU A 46 -5.15 11.34 8.21
N GLU A 47 -3.98 10.80 8.54
CA GLU A 47 -3.29 11.10 9.81
C GLU A 47 -2.94 12.58 9.94
N GLN A 48 -2.50 13.22 8.84
CA GLN A 48 -2.22 14.66 8.83
C GLN A 48 -3.49 15.49 9.06
N LYS A 49 -4.63 15.08 8.50
CA LYS A 49 -5.90 15.77 8.73
C LYS A 49 -6.35 15.70 10.18
N GLU A 50 -6.17 14.56 10.85
CA GLU A 50 -6.52 14.40 12.28
C GLU A 50 -5.68 15.29 13.20
N GLN A 51 -4.40 15.51 12.87
CA GLN A 51 -3.49 16.40 13.62
C GLN A 51 -3.81 17.89 13.43
N LEU A 52 -4.36 18.29 12.29
CA LEU A 52 -4.76 19.68 12.00
C LEU A 52 -6.14 20.04 12.56
N SER A 53 -6.95 19.04 12.91
CA SER A 53 -8.28 19.22 13.51
C SER A 53 -8.30 19.08 15.05
N SER A 54 -7.13 18.91 15.68
CA SER A 54 -6.96 18.79 17.15
C SER A 54 -6.36 20.05 17.76
#